data_AF-A0A928S254-F1
#
_entry.id   AF-A0A928S254-F1
#
_cell.length_a   1.000
_cell.length_b   1.000
_cell.length_c   1.000
_cell.angle_alpha   90.00
_cell.angle_beta   90.00
_cell.angle_gamma   90.00
#
_symmetry.space_group_name_H-M   'P 1'
#
loop_
_entity.id
_entity.type
_entity.pdbx_description
1 polymer ?
#
loop_
_entity_poly.entity_id
_entity_poly.type
_entity_poly.pdbx_seq_one_letter_code
_entity_poly.pdbx_strand_id
1 'polypeptide(L)'
;MASGTYRRSTWGSSRGSRNTGTTGRTTGNCAPGYKNCYSTFNNKINAYRTLANQTTGSATYKRPSPTQLTSFANWVNKGCNVYCVSPTQISRYATRSSNFNPNSISSVKTTLCNKFGRNTIKAVCRDKQGNFLICCSPTSKGKPFCFPC
;
A
#
# COMPACT_ATOMS: atom_id res chain seq x y z
N MET A 1 -16.32 12.42 -61.40
CA MET A 1 -17.15 12.10 -60.23
C MET A 1 -16.46 10.99 -59.45
N ALA A 2 -15.81 11.30 -58.33
CA ALA A 2 -15.08 10.32 -57.52
C ALA A 2 -15.98 9.84 -56.38
N SER A 3 -16.38 8.57 -56.41
CA SER A 3 -17.18 7.92 -55.38
C SER A 3 -16.28 7.47 -54.24
N GLY A 4 -16.30 8.19 -53.11
CA GLY A 4 -15.59 7.83 -51.89
C GLY A 4 -16.33 6.72 -51.13
N THR A 5 -15.76 5.53 -51.07
CA THR A 5 -16.26 4.43 -50.22
C THR A 5 -15.68 4.56 -48.81
N TYR A 6 -16.55 4.83 -47.85
CA TYR A 6 -16.26 4.94 -46.42
C TYR A 6 -15.84 3.57 -45.85
N ARG A 7 -14.58 3.41 -45.44
CA ARG A 7 -14.14 2.23 -44.67
C ARG A 7 -14.39 2.45 -43.18
N ARG A 8 -15.53 1.92 -42.71
CA ARG A 8 -15.89 1.78 -41.29
C ARG A 8 -15.05 0.65 -40.69
N SER A 9 -14.10 0.96 -39.81
CA SER A 9 -13.35 -0.05 -39.05
C SER A 9 -14.18 -0.54 -37.86
N THR A 10 -14.95 -1.60 -38.10
CA THR A 10 -15.48 -2.49 -37.06
C THR A 10 -14.36 -3.41 -36.62
N TRP A 11 -13.87 -3.28 -35.40
CA TRP A 11 -13.00 -4.30 -34.79
C TRP A 11 -13.72 -4.91 -33.59
N GLY A 12 -14.10 -6.17 -33.83
CA GLY A 12 -14.89 -7.01 -32.94
C GLY A 12 -14.11 -7.54 -31.76
N SER A 13 -14.89 -7.89 -30.75
CA SER A 13 -14.55 -8.49 -29.48
C SER A 13 -13.81 -9.83 -29.65
N SER A 14 -12.59 -9.93 -29.12
CA SER A 14 -11.94 -11.22 -28.86
C SER A 14 -11.97 -11.50 -27.37
N ARG A 15 -12.95 -12.34 -26.97
CA ARG A 15 -12.91 -13.08 -25.70
C ARG A 15 -11.74 -14.05 -25.74
N GLY A 16 -10.62 -13.64 -25.15
CA GLY A 16 -9.48 -14.51 -24.85
C GLY A 16 -9.35 -14.69 -23.34
N SER A 17 -9.94 -15.77 -22.83
CA SER A 17 -9.58 -16.28 -21.50
C SER A 17 -8.14 -16.78 -21.55
N ARG A 18 -7.25 -16.19 -20.75
CA ARG A 18 -6.10 -16.87 -20.17
C ARG A 18 -5.64 -16.14 -18.91
N ASN A 19 -5.92 -16.78 -17.79
CA ASN A 19 -5.24 -16.57 -16.52
C ASN A 19 -3.73 -16.84 -16.70
N THR A 20 -2.94 -16.36 -15.72
CA THR A 20 -1.48 -16.53 -15.50
C THR A 20 -0.52 -15.72 -16.39
N GLY A 21 -0.14 -14.55 -15.87
CA GLY A 21 0.94 -13.69 -16.35
C GLY A 21 1.56 -12.88 -15.21
N THR A 22 2.13 -13.59 -14.25
CA THR A 22 2.98 -13.08 -13.18
C THR A 22 4.11 -12.21 -13.75
N THR A 23 4.47 -11.13 -13.05
CA THR A 23 5.77 -10.44 -13.15
C THR A 23 6.16 -9.78 -14.48
N GLY A 24 5.46 -8.70 -14.84
CA GLY A 24 6.10 -7.59 -15.56
C GLY A 24 7.04 -6.82 -14.64
N ARG A 25 8.20 -7.41 -14.29
CA ARG A 25 9.30 -6.69 -13.65
C ARG A 25 9.88 -5.74 -14.71
N THR A 26 9.30 -4.56 -14.87
CA THR A 26 10.03 -3.43 -15.47
C THR A 26 11.09 -3.00 -14.47
N THR A 27 12.21 -3.72 -14.44
CA THR A 27 13.52 -3.09 -14.28
C THR A 27 13.73 -2.20 -15.50
N GLY A 28 12.95 -1.11 -15.57
CA GLY A 28 13.29 -0.01 -16.44
C GLY A 28 14.67 0.43 -15.99
N ASN A 29 15.62 0.41 -16.92
CA ASN A 29 16.95 0.99 -16.72
C ASN A 29 16.76 2.49 -16.47
N CYS A 30 16.44 2.85 -15.23
CA CYS A 30 16.51 4.21 -14.77
C CYS A 30 17.99 4.61 -14.85
N ALA A 31 18.29 5.70 -15.55
CA ALA A 31 19.63 6.25 -15.59
C ALA A 31 20.16 6.37 -14.14
N PRO A 32 21.41 5.98 -13.84
CA PRO A 32 21.91 5.83 -12.47
C PRO A 32 21.66 7.03 -11.56
N GLY A 33 21.74 8.25 -12.11
CA GLY A 33 21.48 9.50 -11.38
C GLY A 33 20.04 9.66 -10.87
N TYR A 34 19.06 8.99 -11.47
CA TYR A 34 17.63 9.11 -11.12
C TYR A 34 17.09 7.90 -10.34
N LYS A 35 17.93 6.90 -10.05
CA LYS A 35 17.47 5.64 -9.42
C LYS A 35 16.73 5.87 -8.10
N ASN A 36 17.20 6.83 -7.31
CA ASN A 36 16.56 7.19 -6.04
C ASN A 36 15.20 7.87 -6.28
N CYS A 37 15.12 8.82 -7.21
CA CYS A 37 13.87 9.48 -7.59
C CYS A 37 12.83 8.47 -8.10
N TYR A 38 13.24 7.58 -9.00
CA TYR A 38 12.39 6.52 -9.55
C TYR A 38 11.86 5.58 -8.46
N SER A 39 12.72 5.16 -7.52
CA SER A 39 12.32 4.35 -6.37
C SER A 39 11.30 5.08 -5.49
N THR A 40 11.53 6.36 -5.18
CA THR A 40 10.60 7.19 -4.41
C THR A 40 9.24 7.32 -5.10
N PHE A 41 9.21 7.59 -6.40
CA PHE A 41 7.95 7.71 -7.15
C PHE A 41 7.18 6.39 -7.18
N ASN A 42 7.86 5.27 -7.43
CA ASN A 42 7.22 3.95 -7.41
C ASN A 42 6.65 3.59 -6.05
N ASN A 43 7.36 3.89 -4.97
CA ASN A 43 6.85 3.65 -3.61
C ASN A 43 5.61 4.50 -3.33
N LYS A 44 5.58 5.77 -3.76
CA LYS A 44 4.38 6.62 -3.66
C LYS A 44 3.22 6.06 -4.48
N ILE A 45 3.45 5.66 -5.72
CA ILE A 45 2.42 5.06 -6.58
C ILE A 45 1.83 3.80 -5.93
N ASN A 46 2.67 2.91 -5.42
CA ASN A 46 2.21 1.69 -4.75
C ASN A 46 1.44 2.01 -3.47
N ALA A 47 1.86 2.99 -2.68
CA ALA A 47 1.13 3.43 -1.50
C ALA A 47 -0.26 3.97 -1.86
N TYR A 48 -0.37 4.84 -2.87
CA TYR A 48 -1.65 5.38 -3.32
C TYR A 48 -2.57 4.31 -3.93
N ARG A 49 -2.03 3.33 -4.65
CA ARG A 49 -2.80 2.16 -5.10
C ARG A 49 -3.38 1.39 -3.91
N THR A 50 -2.58 1.14 -2.87
CA THR A 50 -3.05 0.47 -1.65
C THR A 50 -4.15 1.27 -0.95
N LEU A 51 -4.03 2.60 -0.86
CA LEU A 51 -5.07 3.45 -0.27
C LEU A 51 -6.35 3.48 -1.12
N ALA A 52 -6.22 3.62 -2.45
CA ALA A 52 -7.36 3.61 -3.36
C ALA A 52 -8.12 2.28 -3.28
N ASN A 53 -7.41 1.16 -3.17
CA ASN A 53 -8.02 -0.16 -2.99
C ASN A 53 -8.87 -0.28 -1.72
N GLN A 54 -8.72 0.60 -0.73
CA GLN A 54 -9.58 0.60 0.46
C GLN A 54 -10.95 1.23 0.22
N THR A 55 -11.11 2.00 -0.86
CA THR A 55 -12.34 2.77 -1.14
C THR A 55 -13.33 2.03 -2.02
N THR A 56 -12.91 0.96 -2.70
CA THR A 56 -13.69 0.24 -3.70
C THR A 56 -13.88 -1.24 -3.34
N GLY A 57 -14.77 -1.95 -4.06
CA GLY A 57 -14.96 -3.40 -3.96
C GLY A 57 -15.60 -3.87 -2.65
N SER A 58 -15.67 -5.20 -2.47
CA SER A 58 -16.23 -5.82 -1.26
C SER A 58 -15.38 -5.52 -0.01
N ALA A 59 -16.04 -5.48 1.14
CA ALA A 59 -15.43 -5.22 2.43
C ALA A 59 -16.01 -6.18 3.48
N THR A 60 -15.14 -6.87 4.20
CA THR A 60 -15.50 -7.74 5.33
C THR A 60 -15.50 -6.95 6.64
N TYR A 61 -14.67 -5.91 6.71
CA TYR A 61 -14.57 -4.99 7.85
C TYR A 61 -14.94 -3.57 7.42
N LYS A 62 -15.25 -2.74 8.42
CA LYS A 62 -15.49 -1.30 8.19
C LYS A 62 -14.26 -0.69 7.50
N ARG A 63 -14.49 -0.05 6.35
CA ARG A 63 -13.45 0.65 5.60
C ARG A 63 -12.83 1.77 6.46
N PRO A 64 -11.54 2.10 6.25
CA PRO A 64 -10.96 3.33 6.79
C PRO A 64 -11.82 4.54 6.46
N SER A 65 -12.01 5.44 7.42
CA SER A 65 -12.72 6.69 7.17
C SER A 65 -11.93 7.59 6.21
N PRO A 66 -12.60 8.54 5.52
CA PRO A 66 -11.91 9.52 4.69
C PRO A 66 -10.80 10.25 5.45
N THR A 67 -11.06 10.66 6.70
CA THR A 67 -10.05 11.30 7.57
C THR A 67 -8.82 10.42 7.81
N GLN A 68 -9.00 9.11 7.98
CA GLN A 68 -7.88 8.18 8.13
C GLN A 68 -7.08 8.08 6.83
N LEU A 69 -7.73 7.94 5.68
CA LEU A 69 -7.06 7.87 4.39
C LEU A 69 -6.32 9.18 4.05
N THR A 70 -6.92 10.34 4.33
CA THR A 70 -6.27 11.65 4.17
C THR A 70 -5.03 11.77 5.06
N SER A 71 -5.10 11.30 6.31
CA SER A 71 -3.95 11.25 7.21
C SER A 71 -2.82 10.38 6.64
N PHE A 72 -3.13 9.21 6.09
CA PHE A 72 -2.16 8.36 5.40
C PHE A 72 -1.55 9.05 4.17
N ALA A 73 -2.37 9.67 3.32
CA ALA A 73 -1.90 10.40 2.14
C ALA A 73 -0.91 11.53 2.52
N ASN A 74 -1.20 12.27 3.60
CA ASN A 74 -0.30 13.31 4.11
C ASN A 74 1.06 12.74 4.54
N TRP A 75 1.10 11.55 5.14
CA TRP A 75 2.37 10.88 5.48
C TRP A 75 3.10 10.32 4.27
N VAL A 76 2.38 9.76 3.29
CA VAL A 76 2.96 9.30 2.02
C VAL A 76 3.59 10.48 1.25
N ASN A 77 2.95 11.65 1.26
CA ASN A 77 3.50 12.85 0.65
C ASN A 77 4.83 13.28 1.31
N LYS A 78 4.95 13.09 2.63
CA LYS A 78 6.18 13.26 3.41
C LYS A 78 7.21 12.12 3.24
N GLY A 79 6.96 11.16 2.35
CA GLY A 79 7.89 10.09 2.02
C GLY A 79 7.73 8.80 2.83
N CYS A 80 6.64 8.63 3.57
CA CYS A 80 6.37 7.38 4.28
C CYS A 80 5.90 6.27 3.34
N ASN A 81 6.26 5.03 3.68
CA ASN A 81 5.81 3.83 3.01
C ASN A 81 4.55 3.27 3.69
N VAL A 82 3.70 2.60 2.93
CA VAL A 82 2.49 1.94 3.44
C VAL A 82 2.64 0.43 3.31
N TYR A 83 2.41 -0.27 4.41
CA TYR A 83 2.46 -1.73 4.49
C TYR A 83 1.09 -2.26 4.89
N CYS A 84 0.70 -3.40 4.31
CA CYS A 84 -0.46 -4.17 4.75
C CYS A 84 0.03 -5.38 5.55
N VAL A 85 -0.43 -5.51 6.78
CA VAL A 85 0.10 -6.47 7.76
C VAL A 85 -1.06 -7.16 8.46
N SER A 86 -1.05 -8.49 8.46
CA SER A 86 -2.08 -9.29 9.13
C SER A 86 -2.05 -9.11 10.65
N PRO A 87 -3.19 -9.33 11.33
CA PRO A 87 -3.22 -9.34 12.79
C PRO A 87 -2.20 -10.33 13.38
N THR A 88 -2.03 -11.50 12.75
CA THR A 88 -1.07 -12.54 13.17
C THR A 88 0.37 -12.05 13.14
N GLN A 89 0.77 -11.31 12.10
CA GLN A 89 2.10 -10.70 12.03
C GLN A 89 2.32 -9.69 13.16
N ILE A 90 1.31 -8.87 13.47
CA ILE A 90 1.39 -7.90 14.57
C ILE A 90 1.49 -8.60 15.93
N SER A 91 0.73 -9.67 16.15
CA SER A 91 0.76 -10.45 17.38
C SER A 91 2.15 -11.00 17.70
N ARG A 92 3.01 -11.24 16.70
CA ARG A 92 4.42 -11.64 16.93
C ARG A 92 5.25 -10.54 17.60
N TYR A 93 4.86 -9.28 17.45
CA TYR A 93 5.55 -8.12 18.05
C TYR A 93 4.97 -7.69 19.39
N ALA A 94 3.76 -8.16 19.72
CA ALA A 94 3.28 -8.08 21.08
C ALA A 94 4.16 -9.00 21.93
N THR A 95 5.05 -8.42 22.74
CA THR A 95 5.57 -9.13 23.92
C THR A 95 4.37 -9.66 24.71
N ARG A 96 4.52 -10.76 25.48
CA ARG A 96 3.50 -11.43 26.31
C ARG A 96 2.81 -10.50 27.33
N SER A 97 2.21 -9.41 26.87
CA SER A 97 1.40 -8.48 27.61
C SER A 97 0.00 -9.05 27.54
N SER A 98 -0.56 -9.34 28.71
CA SER A 98 -1.95 -9.73 28.90
C SER A 98 -2.97 -8.72 28.32
N ASN A 99 -2.52 -7.56 27.85
CA ASN A 99 -3.34 -6.43 27.41
C ASN A 99 -3.25 -6.12 25.90
N PHE A 100 -2.53 -6.92 25.10
CA PHE A 100 -2.53 -6.72 23.65
C PHE A 100 -3.87 -7.15 23.05
N ASN A 101 -4.61 -6.18 22.50
CA ASN A 101 -5.86 -6.43 21.80
C ASN A 101 -5.66 -6.22 20.29
N PRO A 102 -5.56 -7.28 19.47
CA PRO A 102 -5.38 -7.18 18.03
C PRO A 102 -6.60 -6.62 17.30
N ASN A 103 -7.70 -6.32 18.00
CA ASN A 103 -8.85 -5.62 17.43
C ASN A 103 -8.79 -4.10 17.66
N SER A 104 -7.91 -3.62 18.54
CA SER A 104 -7.77 -2.20 18.86
C SER A 104 -6.64 -1.56 18.06
N ILE A 105 -6.97 -0.62 17.18
CA ILE A 105 -6.00 0.16 16.39
C ILE A 105 -4.99 0.86 17.31
N SER A 106 -5.45 1.38 18.45
CA SER A 106 -4.58 2.04 19.44
C SER A 106 -3.60 1.08 20.08
N SER A 107 -4.06 -0.13 20.46
CA SER A 107 -3.17 -1.18 21.00
C SER A 107 -2.11 -1.59 19.99
N VAL A 108 -2.51 -1.82 18.73
CA VAL A 108 -1.59 -2.13 17.62
C VAL A 108 -0.58 -1.01 17.41
N LYS A 109 -1.01 0.26 17.36
CA LYS A 109 -0.10 1.40 17.20
C LYS A 109 0.91 1.45 18.35
N THR A 110 0.48 1.27 19.59
CA THR A 110 1.38 1.26 20.76
C THR A 110 2.39 0.12 20.67
N THR A 111 1.96 -1.10 20.37
CA THR A 111 2.86 -2.26 20.20
C THR A 111 3.93 -2.00 19.14
N LEU A 112 3.52 -1.51 17.96
CA LEU A 112 4.45 -1.22 16.87
C LEU A 112 5.39 -0.06 17.20
N CYS A 113 4.89 1.00 17.85
CA CYS A 113 5.70 2.10 18.32
C CYS A 113 6.75 1.66 19.36
N ASN A 114 6.40 0.73 20.26
CA ASN A 114 7.32 0.18 21.25
C ASN A 114 8.40 -0.69 20.58
N LYS A 115 8.02 -1.47 19.55
CA LYS A 115 8.96 -2.35 18.85
C LYS A 115 9.90 -1.62 17.88
N PHE A 116 9.36 -0.71 17.08
CA PHE A 116 10.07 -0.08 15.96
C PHE A 116 10.41 1.40 16.20
N GLY A 117 9.93 1.99 17.29
CA GLY A 117 10.13 3.38 17.66
C GLY A 117 8.95 4.28 17.29
N ARG A 118 8.60 5.21 18.20
CA ARG A 118 7.49 6.17 18.05
C ARG A 118 7.60 7.04 16.80
N ASN A 119 8.83 7.35 16.37
CA ASN A 119 9.07 8.17 15.19
C ASN A 119 8.98 7.39 13.88
N THR A 120 9.04 6.06 13.94
CA THR A 120 8.99 5.18 12.77
C THR A 120 7.55 4.96 12.34
N ILE A 121 6.64 4.66 13.28
CA ILE A 121 5.23 4.39 12.99
C ILE A 121 4.43 5.70 13.02
N LYS A 122 3.90 6.12 11.86
CA LYS A 122 3.19 7.41 11.73
C LYS A 122 1.69 7.26 11.85
N ALA A 123 1.12 6.28 11.16
CA ALA A 123 -0.31 6.02 11.16
C ALA A 123 -0.60 4.52 11.10
N VAL A 124 -1.72 4.11 11.71
CA VAL A 124 -2.22 2.75 11.71
C VAL A 124 -3.73 2.79 11.54
N CYS A 125 -4.29 1.95 10.68
CA CYS A 125 -5.73 1.72 10.60
C CYS A 125 -6.01 0.27 10.17
N ARG A 126 -7.27 -0.17 10.30
CA ARG A 126 -7.72 -1.44 9.74
C ARG A 126 -8.05 -1.28 8.27
N ASP A 127 -7.65 -2.24 7.44
CA ASP A 127 -8.05 -2.35 6.05
C ASP A 127 -9.49 -2.92 5.95
N LYS A 128 -10.06 -2.90 4.74
CA LYS A 128 -11.41 -3.42 4.49
C LYS A 128 -11.52 -4.96 4.61
N GLN A 129 -10.40 -5.67 4.70
CA GLN A 129 -10.31 -7.13 4.83
C GLN A 129 -10.02 -7.58 6.28
N GLY A 130 -9.74 -6.66 7.20
CA GLY A 130 -9.42 -6.96 8.60
C GLY A 130 -7.93 -7.00 8.93
N ASN A 131 -7.04 -6.78 7.96
CA ASN A 131 -5.63 -6.54 8.20
C ASN A 131 -5.40 -5.10 8.69
N PHE A 132 -4.14 -4.77 8.95
CA PHE A 132 -3.73 -3.44 9.35
C PHE A 132 -2.91 -2.78 8.25
N LEU A 133 -3.32 -1.56 7.89
CA LEU A 133 -2.47 -0.64 7.14
C LEU A 133 -1.60 0.13 8.11
N ILE A 134 -0.30 0.14 7.83
CA ILE A 134 0.69 0.80 8.67
C ILE A 134 1.49 1.74 7.78
N CYS A 135 1.50 3.02 8.14
CA CYS A 135 2.33 4.02 7.51
C CYS A 135 3.61 4.22 8.32
N CYS A 136 4.76 3.97 7.70
CA CYS A 136 6.06 3.98 8.35
C CYS A 136 7.00 4.98 7.68
N SER A 137 7.83 5.65 8.48
CA SER A 137 9.01 6.37 8.00
C SER A 137 9.89 5.43 7.18
N PRO A 138 10.49 5.89 6.07
CA PRO A 138 11.42 5.09 5.27
C PRO A 138 12.73 4.83 6.02
N THR A 139 12.97 5.53 7.14
CA THR A 139 14.14 5.36 8.00
C THR A 139 13.74 5.19 9.47
N SER A 140 14.51 4.37 10.18
CA SER A 140 14.46 4.20 11.63
C SER A 140 15.87 4.32 12.19
N LYS A 141 16.09 5.23 13.14
CA LYS A 141 17.41 5.51 13.75
C LYS A 141 18.53 5.72 12.69
N GLY A 142 18.22 6.46 11.63
CA GLY A 142 19.17 6.78 10.55
C GLY A 142 19.41 5.65 9.54
N LYS A 143 18.80 4.47 9.71
CA LYS A 143 18.93 3.34 8.79
C LYS A 143 17.66 3.16 7.96
N PRO A 144 17.76 2.66 6.70
CA PRO A 144 16.58 2.28 5.93
C PRO A 144 15.69 1.32 6.73
N PHE A 145 14.40 1.62 6.78
CA PHE A 145 13.40 0.81 7.47
C PHE A 145 12.53 0.08 6.44
N CYS A 146 12.47 -1.24 6.59
CA CYS A 146 11.48 -2.06 5.92
C CYS A 146 10.67 -2.77 7.01
N PHE A 147 9.35 -2.80 6.85
CA PHE A 147 8.52 -3.54 7.78
C PHE A 147 8.81 -5.04 7.60
N PRO A 148 9.22 -5.76 8.66
CA PRO A 148 9.54 -7.18 8.54
C PRO A 148 8.28 -8.00 8.19
N CYS A 149 8.40 -8.88 7.20
CA CYS A 149 7.34 -9.77 6.72
C CYS A 149 7.07 -10.92 7.70
#